data_AF-F2NJ42-F1
#
_entry.id   AF-F2NJ42-F1
#
_cell.length_a   1.000
_cell.length_b   1.000
_cell.length_c   1.000
_cell.angle_alpha   90.00
_cell.angle_beta   90.00
_cell.angle_gamma   90.00
#
_symmetry.space_group_name_H-M   'P 1'
#
loop_
_entity.id
_entity.type
_entity.pdbx_description
1 polymer ?
#
loop_
_entity_poly.entity_id
_entity_poly.type
_entity_poly.pdbx_seq_one_letter_code
_entity_poly.pdbx_strand_id
1 'polypeptide(L)'
;MWTLIPQLFYDFLARIVPGAILLLGLVLVIFGPSDTATFLTTNQAVSLFSPYHLLLVILISYFTGLIAGRLFEVSIGLMNAKRYDLLEERCREECLAEHNKLLCLLNYPPLTINPADLPRDFVIRDHLRIILPTQVPRLLKIRAERRLCQVLMVGFILLFIMNLFYYSNSPSERRLLAVFFALAFWVCWINEQRLHRYLLTGTLSLWLMQTSPGQSPLPKSDEKH
;
A
#
# COMPACT_ATOMS: atom_id res chain seq x y z
N MET A 1 -20.81 0.33 12.90
CA MET A 1 -20.56 -1.03 12.36
C MET A 1 -20.17 -1.02 10.88
N TRP A 2 -20.79 -0.19 10.04
CA TRP A 2 -20.51 -0.08 8.59
C TRP A 2 -19.07 0.30 8.20
N THR A 3 -18.29 0.94 9.09
CA THR A 3 -16.90 1.32 8.82
C THR A 3 -15.89 0.18 8.92
N LEU A 4 -16.28 -0.99 9.46
CA LEU A 4 -15.39 -2.14 9.67
C LEU A 4 -15.24 -3.00 8.41
N ILE A 5 -16.29 -3.07 7.58
CA ILE A 5 -16.32 -3.87 6.35
C ILE A 5 -15.27 -3.40 5.32
N PRO A 6 -15.13 -2.10 5.01
CA PRO A 6 -14.13 -1.64 4.05
C PRO A 6 -12.70 -1.93 4.53
N GLN A 7 -12.44 -1.82 5.84
CA GLN A 7 -11.10 -2.07 6.36
C GLN A 7 -10.70 -3.53 6.18
N LEU A 8 -11.56 -4.48 6.58
CA LEU A 8 -11.28 -5.91 6.39
C LEU A 8 -11.11 -6.26 4.93
N PHE A 9 -11.96 -5.71 4.06
CA PHE A 9 -11.88 -5.94 2.62
C PHE A 9 -10.55 -5.47 2.02
N TYR A 10 -10.13 -4.23 2.32
CA TYR A 10 -8.86 -3.70 1.80
C TYR A 10 -7.65 -4.42 2.39
N ASP A 11 -7.67 -4.77 3.69
CA ASP A 11 -6.59 -5.54 4.30
C ASP A 11 -6.49 -6.97 3.73
N PHE A 12 -7.62 -7.59 3.40
CA PHE A 12 -7.67 -8.90 2.75
C PHE A 12 -7.12 -8.84 1.33
N LEU A 13 -7.58 -7.89 0.51
CA LEU A 13 -7.07 -7.69 -0.85
C LEU A 13 -5.58 -7.36 -0.87
N ALA A 14 -5.11 -6.49 0.04
CA ALA A 14 -3.71 -6.11 0.14
C ALA A 14 -2.78 -7.28 0.52
N ARG A 15 -3.31 -8.42 0.96
CA ARG A 15 -2.55 -9.64 1.25
C ARG A 15 -2.65 -10.66 0.12
N ILE A 16 -3.87 -10.92 -0.36
CA ILE A 16 -4.10 -11.97 -1.37
C ILE A 16 -3.67 -11.55 -2.77
N VAL A 17 -3.90 -10.31 -3.17
CA VAL A 17 -3.50 -9.88 -4.52
C VAL A 17 -1.99 -10.00 -4.71
N PRO A 18 -1.13 -9.41 -3.85
CA PRO A 18 0.30 -9.56 -4.03
C PRO A 18 0.77 -10.99 -3.79
N GLY A 19 0.19 -11.73 -2.83
CA GLY A 19 0.51 -13.14 -2.62
C GLY A 19 0.30 -13.98 -3.87
N ALA A 20 -0.82 -13.77 -4.59
CA ALA A 20 -1.15 -14.51 -5.81
C ALA A 20 -0.18 -14.16 -6.95
N ILE A 21 0.18 -12.88 -7.08
CA ILE A 21 1.19 -12.40 -8.04
C ILE A 21 2.54 -13.09 -7.76
N LEU A 22 2.93 -13.22 -6.50
CA LEU A 22 4.19 -13.86 -6.12
C LEU A 22 4.18 -15.37 -6.35
N LEU A 23 3.06 -16.05 -6.10
CA LEU A 23 2.91 -17.47 -6.42
C LEU A 23 2.99 -17.72 -7.93
N LEU A 24 2.33 -16.89 -8.74
CA LEU A 24 2.43 -16.96 -10.20
C LEU A 24 3.87 -16.68 -10.65
N GLY A 25 4.52 -15.67 -10.07
CA GLY A 25 5.93 -15.38 -10.32
C GLY A 25 6.84 -16.55 -9.97
N LEU A 26 6.55 -17.26 -8.88
CA LEU A 26 7.30 -18.44 -8.46
C LEU A 26 7.17 -19.58 -9.47
N VAL A 27 5.95 -19.84 -9.96
CA VAL A 27 5.70 -20.82 -11.04
C VAL A 27 6.49 -20.44 -12.30
N LEU A 28 6.47 -19.17 -12.71
CA LEU A 28 7.26 -18.66 -13.85
C LEU A 28 8.77 -18.84 -13.64
N VAL A 29 9.26 -18.63 -12.41
CA VAL A 29 10.68 -18.82 -12.08
C VAL A 29 11.06 -20.30 -12.06
N ILE A 30 10.20 -21.20 -11.59
CA ILE A 30 10.51 -22.63 -11.54
C ILE A 30 10.47 -23.23 -12.95
N PHE A 31 9.33 -23.12 -13.65
CA PHE A 31 9.13 -23.80 -14.93
C PHE A 31 9.70 -23.01 -16.12
N GLY A 32 9.73 -21.68 -16.02
CA GLY A 32 10.05 -20.81 -17.15
C GLY A 32 8.77 -20.29 -17.85
N PRO A 33 8.86 -19.17 -18.57
CA PRO A 33 7.71 -18.56 -19.24
C PRO A 33 7.03 -19.47 -20.26
N SER A 34 7.81 -20.17 -21.09
CA SER A 34 7.30 -21.05 -22.15
C SER A 34 6.51 -22.22 -21.57
N ASP A 35 7.10 -22.96 -20.63
CA ASP A 35 6.44 -24.09 -19.96
C ASP A 35 5.26 -23.67 -19.08
N THR A 36 5.31 -22.48 -18.48
CA THR A 36 4.16 -21.96 -17.73
C THR A 36 3.00 -21.64 -18.67
N ALA A 37 3.27 -21.08 -19.86
CA ALA A 37 2.23 -20.77 -20.84
C ALA A 37 1.59 -22.06 -21.40
N THR A 38 2.37 -23.10 -21.68
CA THR A 38 1.83 -24.41 -22.09
C THR A 38 1.02 -25.03 -20.96
N PHE A 39 1.50 -25.01 -19.72
CA PHE A 39 0.73 -25.49 -18.57
C PHE A 39 -0.63 -24.79 -18.43
N LEU A 40 -0.66 -23.46 -18.50
CA LEU A 40 -1.89 -22.67 -18.35
C LEU A 40 -2.90 -22.87 -19.50
N THR A 41 -2.44 -23.28 -20.69
CA THR A 41 -3.31 -23.52 -21.86
C THR A 41 -3.80 -24.95 -21.96
N THR A 42 -3.17 -25.90 -21.24
CA THR A 42 -3.64 -27.29 -21.21
C THR A 42 -4.87 -27.47 -20.32
N ASN A 43 -5.70 -28.48 -20.62
CA ASN A 43 -6.89 -28.84 -19.84
C ASN A 43 -6.60 -29.16 -18.36
N GLN A 44 -5.33 -29.33 -17.97
CA GLN A 44 -4.94 -29.50 -16.58
C GLN A 44 -5.25 -28.25 -15.73
N ALA A 45 -5.22 -27.05 -16.33
CA ALA A 45 -5.59 -25.82 -15.63
C ALA A 45 -7.05 -25.82 -15.15
N VAL A 46 -7.95 -26.53 -15.85
CA VAL A 46 -9.37 -26.63 -15.48
C VAL A 46 -9.55 -27.26 -14.10
N SER A 47 -8.68 -28.21 -13.72
CA SER A 47 -8.73 -28.87 -12.41
C SER A 47 -8.40 -27.92 -11.23
N LEU A 48 -7.60 -26.88 -11.48
CA LEU A 48 -7.23 -25.86 -10.47
C LEU A 48 -8.42 -24.95 -10.11
N PHE A 49 -9.46 -24.89 -10.95
CA PHE A 49 -10.67 -24.12 -10.69
C PHE A 49 -11.71 -24.86 -9.84
N SER A 50 -11.39 -26.07 -9.35
CA SER A 50 -12.19 -26.71 -8.31
C SER A 50 -12.25 -25.80 -7.07
N PRO A 51 -13.42 -25.63 -6.42
CA PRO A 51 -13.58 -24.68 -5.32
C PRO A 51 -12.62 -24.93 -4.16
N TYR A 52 -12.25 -26.19 -3.91
CA TYR A 52 -11.29 -26.56 -2.88
C TYR A 52 -9.86 -26.10 -3.21
N HIS A 53 -9.45 -26.22 -4.48
CA HIS A 53 -8.15 -25.75 -4.94
C HIS A 53 -8.09 -24.23 -4.94
N LEU A 54 -9.15 -23.55 -5.37
CA LEU A 54 -9.24 -22.09 -5.29
C LEU A 54 -9.13 -21.59 -3.85
N LEU A 55 -9.86 -22.20 -2.91
CA LEU A 55 -9.77 -21.85 -1.50
C LEU A 55 -8.35 -22.04 -0.96
N LEU A 56 -7.69 -23.14 -1.33
CA LEU A 56 -6.31 -23.43 -0.95
C LEU A 56 -5.35 -22.38 -1.54
N VAL A 57 -5.48 -22.03 -2.82
CA VAL A 57 -4.65 -21.00 -3.48
C VAL A 57 -4.85 -19.63 -2.83
N ILE A 58 -6.09 -19.26 -2.49
CA ILE A 58 -6.40 -18.02 -1.77
C ILE A 58 -5.72 -18.02 -0.39
N LEU A 59 -5.78 -19.14 0.33
CA LEU A 59 -5.17 -19.27 1.65
C LEU A 59 -3.63 -19.18 1.59
N ILE A 60 -3.00 -19.92 0.69
CA ILE A 60 -1.54 -19.88 0.48
C ILE A 60 -1.13 -18.46 0.07
N SER A 61 -1.87 -17.86 -0.85
CA SER A 61 -1.64 -16.48 -1.28
C SER A 61 -1.69 -15.50 -0.12
N TYR A 62 -2.73 -15.59 0.72
CA TYR A 62 -2.88 -14.75 1.91
C TYR A 62 -1.67 -14.87 2.85
N PHE A 63 -1.20 -16.08 3.13
CA PHE A 63 -0.03 -16.30 3.98
C PHE A 63 1.27 -15.79 3.35
N THR A 64 1.46 -16.04 2.06
CA THR A 64 2.62 -15.51 1.30
C THR A 64 2.66 -13.98 1.39
N GLY A 65 1.53 -13.31 1.15
CA GLY A 65 1.45 -11.85 1.28
C GLY A 65 1.70 -11.36 2.70
N LEU A 66 1.19 -12.07 3.71
CA LEU A 66 1.41 -11.75 5.12
C LEU A 66 2.89 -11.87 5.51
N ILE A 67 3.54 -12.97 5.14
CA ILE A 67 4.95 -13.23 5.45
C ILE A 67 5.84 -12.19 4.75
N ALA A 68 5.64 -11.96 3.45
CA ALA A 68 6.40 -10.96 2.70
C ALA A 68 6.19 -9.54 3.25
N GLY A 69 4.98 -9.19 3.70
CA GLY A 69 4.72 -7.92 4.37
C GLY A 69 5.50 -7.76 5.68
N ARG A 70 5.57 -8.81 6.51
CA ARG A 70 6.39 -8.80 7.73
C ARG A 70 7.87 -8.71 7.45
N LEU A 71 8.35 -9.43 6.43
CA LEU A 71 9.73 -9.33 5.99
C LEU A 71 10.06 -7.91 5.54
N PHE A 72 9.16 -7.21 4.84
CA PHE A 72 9.37 -5.81 4.46
C PHE A 72 9.55 -4.91 5.69
N GLU A 73 8.64 -5.00 6.67
CA GLU A 73 8.69 -4.17 7.88
C GLU A 73 10.01 -4.33 8.64
N VAL A 74 10.51 -5.56 8.75
CA VAL A 74 11.76 -5.88 9.48
C VAL A 74 13.01 -5.52 8.68
N SER A 75 13.01 -5.70 7.36
CA SER A 75 14.21 -5.46 6.53
C SER A 75 14.27 -4.02 6.02
N ILE A 76 13.51 -3.75 4.96
CA ILE A 76 13.50 -2.47 4.23
C ILE A 76 12.90 -1.35 5.07
N GLY A 77 11.91 -1.68 5.91
CA GLY A 77 11.27 -0.72 6.83
C GLY A 77 12.26 -0.09 7.80
N LEU A 78 13.14 -0.90 8.42
CA LEU A 78 14.19 -0.39 9.30
C LEU A 78 15.21 0.46 8.56
N MET A 79 15.64 0.01 7.37
CA MET A 79 16.61 0.77 6.55
C MET A 79 16.07 2.14 6.13
N ASN A 80 14.76 2.26 5.93
CA ASN A 80 14.11 3.49 5.50
C ASN A 80 13.49 4.32 6.63
N ALA A 81 13.57 3.88 7.89
CA ALA A 81 12.91 4.55 9.01
C ALA A 81 13.26 6.05 9.07
N LYS A 82 14.55 6.37 9.00
CA LYS A 82 15.04 7.76 9.00
C LYS A 82 14.54 8.57 7.79
N ARG A 83 14.37 7.94 6.63
CA ARG A 83 13.82 8.60 5.44
C ARG A 83 12.33 8.89 5.60
N TYR A 84 11.58 7.97 6.22
CA TYR A 84 10.17 8.16 6.52
C TYR A 84 9.96 9.27 7.55
N ASP A 85 10.80 9.35 8.58
CA ASP A 85 10.75 10.44 9.57
C ASP A 85 10.97 11.81 8.91
N LEU A 86 12.01 11.95 8.09
CA LEU A 86 12.30 13.19 7.35
C LEU A 86 11.17 13.56 6.36
N LEU A 87 10.53 12.56 5.75
CA LEU A 87 9.40 12.79 4.85
C LEU A 87 8.15 13.22 5.63
N GLU A 88 7.91 12.66 6.81
CA GLU A 88 6.83 13.07 7.71
C GLU A 88 7.02 14.53 8.16
N GLU A 89 8.23 14.91 8.60
CA GLU A 89 8.58 16.28 8.97
C GLU A 89 8.31 17.26 7.81
N ARG A 90 8.83 16.96 6.61
CA ARG A 90 8.59 17.79 5.42
C ARG A 90 7.11 17.92 5.09
N CYS A 91 6.34 16.83 5.16
CA CYS A 91 4.91 16.87 4.88
C CYS A 91 4.16 17.74 5.90
N ARG A 92 4.57 17.73 7.17
CA ARG A 92 3.98 18.59 8.21
C ARG A 92 4.22 20.06 7.93
N GLU A 93 5.45 20.42 7.58
CA GLU A 93 5.81 21.80 7.21
C GLU A 93 5.02 22.27 5.97
N GLU A 94 5.01 21.47 4.90
CA GLU A 94 4.27 21.77 3.66
C GLU A 94 2.77 21.93 3.93
N CYS A 95 2.14 20.98 4.66
CA CYS A 95 0.71 21.01 4.94
C CYS A 95 0.31 22.20 5.81
N LEU A 96 1.11 22.53 6.83
CA LEU A 96 0.83 23.66 7.71
C LEU A 96 0.96 24.99 6.96
N ALA A 97 1.98 25.12 6.11
CA ALA A 97 2.18 26.31 5.27
C ALA A 97 1.02 26.50 4.28
N GLU A 98 0.60 25.43 3.59
CA GLU A 98 -0.57 25.47 2.69
C GLU A 98 -1.86 25.80 3.45
N HIS A 99 -2.05 25.21 4.63
CA HIS A 99 -3.21 25.46 5.47
C HIS A 99 -3.27 26.93 5.95
N ASN A 100 -2.16 27.47 6.42
CA ASN A 100 -2.07 28.87 6.83
C ASN A 100 -2.33 29.82 5.65
N LYS A 101 -1.86 29.48 4.45
CA LYS A 101 -2.19 30.23 3.23
C LYS A 101 -3.70 30.22 2.95
N LEU A 102 -4.38 29.08 3.13
CA LEU A 102 -5.84 29.01 2.99
C LEU A 102 -6.57 29.84 4.06
N LEU A 103 -6.11 29.82 5.32
CA LEU A 103 -6.69 30.64 6.38
C LEU A 103 -6.57 32.14 6.07
N CYS A 104 -5.40 32.59 5.61
CA CYS A 104 -5.20 33.98 5.21
C CYS A 104 -6.15 34.39 4.06
N LEU A 105 -6.37 33.51 3.06
CA LEU A 105 -7.33 33.77 1.97
C LEU A 105 -8.78 33.87 2.47
N LEU A 106 -9.10 33.19 3.56
CA LEU A 106 -10.41 33.22 4.21
C LEU A 106 -10.52 34.32 5.29
N ASN A 107 -9.52 35.20 5.41
CA ASN A 107 -9.41 36.24 6.45
C ASN A 107 -9.37 35.72 7.90
N TYR A 108 -8.90 34.49 8.11
CA TYR A 108 -8.60 33.94 9.43
C TYR A 108 -7.12 34.13 9.78
N PRO A 109 -6.77 34.32 11.07
CA PRO A 109 -5.38 34.39 11.48
C PRO A 109 -4.68 33.02 11.24
N PRO A 110 -3.41 33.01 10.80
CA PRO A 110 -2.66 31.78 10.61
C PRO A 110 -2.40 31.08 11.94
N LEU A 111 -2.29 29.75 11.92
CA LEU A 111 -1.90 28.95 13.07
C LEU A 111 -0.40 29.18 13.36
N THR A 112 -0.08 29.56 14.59
CA THR A 112 1.30 29.79 15.08
C THR A 112 1.96 28.54 15.68
N ILE A 113 1.42 27.36 15.39
CA ILE A 113 1.90 26.08 15.93
C ILE A 113 3.22 25.69 15.23
N ASN A 114 4.21 25.23 15.98
CA ASN A 114 5.43 24.68 15.41
C ASN A 114 5.13 23.32 14.74
N PRO A 115 5.55 23.07 13.47
CA PRO A 115 5.38 21.77 12.81
C PRO A 115 5.86 20.56 13.61
N ALA A 116 6.90 20.73 14.43
CA ALA A 116 7.44 19.67 15.29
C ALA A 116 6.46 19.25 16.41
N ASP A 117 5.60 20.16 16.85
CA ASP A 117 4.63 19.92 17.93
C ASP A 117 3.35 19.23 17.42
N LEU A 118 3.21 19.05 16.10
CA LEU A 118 2.08 18.33 15.53
C LEU A 118 2.08 16.85 15.98
N PRO A 119 0.90 16.28 16.29
CA PRO A 119 0.81 14.87 16.67
C PRO A 119 1.34 13.95 15.56
N ARG A 120 1.82 12.77 15.95
CA ARG A 120 2.27 11.75 15.00
C ARG A 120 1.12 11.26 14.13
N ASP A 121 1.43 10.89 12.89
CA ASP A 121 0.46 10.43 11.88
C ASP A 121 -0.49 9.31 12.37
N PHE A 122 -0.03 8.38 13.20
CA PHE A 122 -0.91 7.34 13.76
C PHE A 122 -1.98 7.90 14.70
N VAL A 123 -1.65 8.90 15.54
CA VAL A 123 -2.59 9.55 16.46
C VAL A 123 -3.65 10.31 15.67
N ILE A 124 -3.21 11.03 14.64
CA ILE A 124 -4.09 11.79 13.77
C ILE A 124 -5.09 10.87 13.05
N ARG A 125 -4.62 9.73 12.53
CA ARG A 125 -5.51 8.76 11.87
C ARG A 125 -6.54 8.16 12.82
N ASP A 126 -6.16 7.83 14.05
CA ASP A 126 -7.09 7.29 15.04
C ASP A 126 -8.15 8.33 15.41
N HIS A 127 -7.76 9.60 15.56
CA HIS A 127 -8.68 10.71 15.75
C HIS A 127 -9.64 10.91 14.55
N LEU A 128 -9.12 10.95 13.32
CA LEU A 128 -9.91 11.07 12.10
C LEU A 128 -10.90 9.91 11.92
N ARG A 129 -10.55 8.71 12.39
CA ARG A 129 -11.44 7.55 12.35
C ARG A 129 -12.70 7.75 13.18
N ILE A 130 -12.60 8.49 14.28
CA ILE A 130 -13.71 8.78 15.18
C ILE A 130 -14.59 9.89 14.59
N ILE A 131 -13.97 10.92 13.99
CA ILE A 131 -14.70 12.16 13.66
C ILE A 131 -15.15 12.23 12.19
N LEU A 132 -14.38 11.67 11.25
CA LEU A 132 -14.65 11.74 9.81
C LEU A 132 -14.71 10.33 9.18
N PRO A 133 -15.66 9.47 9.61
CA PRO A 133 -15.74 8.08 9.16
C PRO A 133 -16.01 7.93 7.65
N THR A 134 -16.53 8.96 6.98
CA THR A 134 -16.82 8.95 5.54
C THR A 134 -15.59 9.18 4.67
N GLN A 135 -14.57 9.87 5.18
CA GLN A 135 -13.35 10.19 4.42
C GLN A 135 -12.23 9.17 4.68
N VAL A 136 -12.24 8.53 5.84
CA VAL A 136 -11.29 7.49 6.25
C VAL A 136 -11.15 6.34 5.23
N PRO A 137 -12.21 5.84 4.57
CA PRO A 137 -12.08 4.79 3.55
C PRO A 137 -11.11 5.14 2.42
N ARG A 138 -11.02 6.42 2.02
CA ARG A 138 -10.07 6.86 0.99
C ARG A 138 -8.63 6.74 1.46
N LEU A 139 -8.34 7.11 2.71
CA LEU A 139 -7.02 6.95 3.32
C LEU A 139 -6.68 5.46 3.52
N LEU A 140 -7.65 4.64 3.91
CA LEU A 140 -7.48 3.20 4.04
C LEU A 140 -7.14 2.53 2.69
N LYS A 141 -7.78 2.96 1.60
CA LYS A 141 -7.44 2.50 0.25
C LYS A 141 -5.98 2.81 -0.11
N ILE A 142 -5.53 4.06 0.08
CA ILE A 142 -4.14 4.46 -0.20
C ILE A 142 -3.16 3.65 0.66
N ARG A 143 -3.50 3.43 1.94
CA ARG A 143 -2.69 2.59 2.85
C ARG A 143 -2.61 1.13 2.37
N ALA A 144 -3.71 0.57 1.89
CA ALA A 144 -3.76 -0.79 1.37
C ALA A 144 -2.93 -0.94 0.09
N GLU A 145 -3.03 0.02 -0.84
CA GLU A 145 -2.21 0.06 -2.05
C GLU A 145 -0.71 0.19 -1.71
N ARG A 146 -0.36 1.03 -0.74
CA ARG A 146 1.02 1.14 -0.26
C ARG A 146 1.54 -0.20 0.26
N ARG A 147 0.77 -0.89 1.11
CA ARG A 147 1.13 -2.22 1.63
C ARG A 147 1.31 -3.24 0.50
N LEU A 148 0.43 -3.20 -0.50
CA LEU A 148 0.56 -4.06 -1.68
C LEU A 148 1.92 -3.83 -2.39
N CYS A 149 2.33 -2.59 -2.61
CA CYS A 149 3.64 -2.28 -3.19
C CYS A 149 4.80 -2.83 -2.32
N GLN A 150 4.72 -2.67 -1.00
CA GLN A 150 5.75 -3.16 -0.07
C GLN A 150 5.91 -4.68 -0.13
N VAL A 151 4.80 -5.41 -0.13
CA VAL A 151 4.79 -6.89 -0.25
C VAL A 151 5.38 -7.31 -1.60
N LEU A 152 4.95 -6.68 -2.69
CA LEU A 152 5.45 -7.00 -4.04
C LEU A 152 6.95 -6.74 -4.17
N MET A 153 7.47 -5.66 -3.58
CA MET A 153 8.91 -5.38 -3.64
C MET A 153 9.75 -6.51 -3.04
N VAL A 154 9.40 -7.00 -1.84
CA VAL A 154 10.12 -8.12 -1.20
C VAL A 154 10.03 -9.36 -2.07
N GLY A 155 8.82 -9.66 -2.56
CA GLY A 155 8.62 -10.81 -3.41
C GLY A 155 9.38 -10.74 -4.73
N PHE A 156 9.47 -9.57 -5.38
CA PHE A 156 10.28 -9.39 -6.60
C PHE A 156 11.77 -9.53 -6.33
N ILE A 157 12.28 -9.09 -5.18
CA ILE A 157 13.67 -9.37 -4.78
C ILE A 157 13.91 -10.88 -4.66
N LEU A 158 13.01 -11.60 -3.97
CA LEU A 158 13.13 -13.05 -3.79
C LEU A 158 13.03 -13.79 -5.13
N LEU A 159 12.06 -13.44 -5.97
CA LEU A 159 11.89 -14.02 -7.30
C LEU A 159 13.09 -13.74 -8.22
N PHE A 160 13.67 -12.53 -8.13
CA PHE A 160 14.89 -12.20 -8.85
C PHE A 160 16.05 -13.08 -8.41
N ILE A 161 16.28 -13.23 -7.11
CA ILE A 161 17.33 -14.09 -6.55
C ILE A 161 17.11 -15.55 -6.97
N MET A 162 15.88 -16.07 -6.86
CA MET A 162 15.55 -17.43 -7.29
C MET A 162 15.79 -17.62 -8.80
N ASN A 163 15.40 -16.65 -9.63
CA ASN A 163 15.62 -16.70 -11.07
C ASN A 163 17.11 -16.73 -11.45
N LEU A 164 17.98 -16.09 -10.66
CA LEU A 164 19.43 -16.20 -10.85
C LEU A 164 19.95 -17.61 -10.55
N PHE A 165 19.39 -18.32 -9.57
CA PHE A 165 19.76 -19.72 -9.31
C PHE A 165 19.35 -20.66 -10.46
N TYR A 166 18.22 -20.41 -11.12
CA TYR A 166 17.76 -21.19 -12.27
C TYR A 166 18.31 -20.73 -13.62
N TYR A 167 19.31 -19.83 -13.63
CA TYR A 167 19.83 -19.21 -14.84
C TYR A 167 20.50 -20.21 -15.80
N SER A 168 21.06 -21.31 -15.30
CA SER A 168 21.81 -22.30 -16.09
C SER A 168 20.99 -23.00 -17.16
N ASN A 169 19.68 -23.15 -16.97
CA ASN A 169 18.86 -24.03 -17.79
C ASN A 169 18.36 -23.37 -19.09
N SER A 170 18.17 -22.04 -19.11
CA SER A 170 17.60 -21.32 -20.27
C SER A 170 17.93 -19.81 -20.22
N PRO A 171 19.13 -19.39 -20.65
CA PRO A 171 19.65 -18.05 -20.34
C PRO A 171 18.92 -16.89 -21.06
N SER A 172 18.21 -17.13 -22.16
CA SER A 172 17.45 -16.07 -22.86
C SER A 172 16.21 -15.65 -22.08
N GLU A 173 15.32 -16.60 -21.75
CA GLU A 173 14.06 -16.34 -21.04
C GLU A 173 14.32 -15.85 -19.60
N ARG A 174 15.34 -16.41 -18.93
CA ARG A 174 15.71 -16.04 -17.56
C ARG A 174 16.24 -14.60 -17.48
N ARG A 175 16.97 -14.11 -18.50
CA ARG A 175 17.38 -12.70 -18.57
C ARG A 175 16.19 -11.76 -18.63
N LEU A 176 15.19 -12.09 -19.46
CA LEU A 176 13.99 -11.28 -19.59
C LEU A 176 13.21 -11.20 -18.26
N LEU A 177 13.03 -12.33 -17.58
CA LEU A 177 12.42 -12.37 -16.24
C LEU A 177 13.19 -11.54 -15.22
N ALA A 178 14.52 -11.61 -15.22
CA ALA A 178 15.36 -10.82 -14.31
C ALA A 178 15.17 -9.31 -14.53
N VAL A 179 15.19 -8.86 -15.78
CA VAL A 179 14.94 -7.45 -16.15
C VAL A 179 13.52 -7.04 -15.74
N PHE A 180 12.53 -7.90 -15.99
CA PHE A 180 11.15 -7.64 -15.61
C PHE A 180 10.99 -7.46 -14.09
N PHE A 181 11.55 -8.36 -13.27
CA PHE A 181 11.48 -8.23 -11.81
C PHE A 181 12.20 -6.99 -11.29
N ALA A 182 13.35 -6.63 -11.86
CA ALA A 182 14.05 -5.40 -11.50
C ALA A 182 13.22 -4.14 -11.81
N LEU A 183 12.59 -4.09 -12.99
CA LEU A 183 11.70 -2.99 -13.37
C LEU A 183 10.44 -2.95 -12.50
N ALA A 184 9.82 -4.09 -12.24
CA ALA A 184 8.63 -4.20 -11.40
C ALA A 184 8.93 -3.76 -9.96
N PHE A 185 10.08 -4.14 -9.40
CA PHE A 185 10.59 -3.66 -8.12
C PHE A 185 10.74 -2.15 -8.12
N TRP A 186 11.40 -1.58 -9.13
CA TRP A 186 11.62 -0.14 -9.24
C TRP A 186 10.31 0.66 -9.31
N VAL A 187 9.35 0.19 -10.12
CA VAL A 187 8.01 0.80 -10.22
C VAL A 187 7.27 0.72 -8.89
N CYS A 188 7.31 -0.43 -8.21
CA CYS A 188 6.68 -0.59 -6.89
C CYS A 188 7.32 0.34 -5.85
N TRP A 189 8.63 0.51 -5.88
CA TRP A 189 9.34 1.43 -5.00
C TRP A 189 8.92 2.89 -5.21
N ILE A 190 8.89 3.37 -6.45
CA ILE A 190 8.43 4.73 -6.76
C ILE A 190 6.98 4.94 -6.31
N ASN A 191 6.11 3.98 -6.59
CA ASN A 191 4.71 4.05 -6.19
C ASN A 191 4.54 4.02 -4.67
N GLU A 192 5.32 3.22 -3.94
CA GLU A 192 5.29 3.17 -2.48
C GLU A 192 5.61 4.55 -1.87
N GLN A 193 6.66 5.21 -2.37
CA GLN A 193 7.06 6.54 -1.91
C GLN A 193 5.97 7.59 -2.20
N ARG A 194 5.40 7.56 -3.41
CA ARG A 194 4.31 8.46 -3.82
C ARG A 194 3.06 8.27 -2.94
N LEU A 195 2.65 7.02 -2.74
CA LEU A 195 1.49 6.67 -1.91
C LEU A 195 1.73 7.04 -0.44
N HIS A 196 2.95 6.88 0.07
CA HIS A 196 3.28 7.28 1.43
C HIS A 196 3.14 8.79 1.62
N ARG A 197 3.66 9.61 0.71
CA ARG A 197 3.48 11.05 0.74
C ARG A 197 2.01 11.44 0.67
N TYR A 198 1.23 10.86 -0.25
CA TYR A 198 -0.21 11.12 -0.35
C TYR A 198 -0.98 10.73 0.90
N LEU A 199 -0.59 9.63 1.55
CA LEU A 199 -1.20 9.23 2.81
C LEU A 199 -0.93 10.25 3.92
N LEU A 200 0.32 10.71 4.05
CA LEU A 200 0.72 11.70 5.06
C LEU A 200 0.04 13.06 4.81
N THR A 201 0.19 13.61 3.61
CA THR A 201 -0.42 14.89 3.22
C THR A 201 -1.94 14.83 3.33
N GLY A 202 -2.57 13.74 2.88
CA GLY A 202 -4.02 13.56 2.98
C GLY A 202 -4.51 13.47 4.43
N THR A 203 -3.76 12.79 5.30
CA THR A 203 -4.09 12.68 6.73
C THR A 203 -3.95 14.03 7.44
N LEU A 204 -2.83 14.72 7.23
CA LEU A 204 -2.54 16.01 7.85
C LEU A 204 -3.50 17.12 7.38
N SER A 205 -3.75 17.22 6.07
CA SER A 205 -4.68 18.22 5.53
C SER A 205 -6.11 18.05 6.05
N LEU A 206 -6.63 16.82 6.08
CA LEU A 206 -7.96 16.54 6.60
C LEU A 206 -8.07 16.87 8.10
N TRP A 207 -7.04 16.54 8.87
CA TRP A 207 -7.02 16.86 10.29
C TRP A 207 -6.93 18.36 10.54
N LEU A 208 -6.02 19.07 9.85
CA LEU A 208 -5.87 20.51 9.98
C LEU A 208 -7.16 21.23 9.65
N MET A 209 -7.81 20.88 8.53
CA MET A 209 -9.11 21.43 8.14
C MET A 209 -10.14 21.26 9.26
N GLN A 210 -10.20 20.09 9.88
CA GLN A 210 -11.16 19.81 10.96
C GLN A 210 -10.86 20.58 12.26
N THR A 211 -9.58 20.88 12.53
CA THR A 211 -9.16 21.61 13.73
C THR A 211 -9.20 23.13 13.59
N SER A 212 -9.44 23.66 12.37
CA SER A 212 -9.43 25.10 12.14
C SER A 212 -10.60 25.82 12.82
N PRO A 213 -10.35 26.99 13.44
CA PRO A 213 -11.43 27.84 13.94
C PRO A 213 -12.31 28.32 12.79
N GLY A 214 -13.64 28.34 13.00
CA GLY A 214 -14.60 28.80 12.00
C GLY A 214 -15.24 27.72 11.14
N GLN A 215 -14.89 26.44 11.31
CA GLN A 215 -15.75 25.37 10.83
C GLN A 215 -17.03 25.33 11.67
N SER A 216 -18.07 25.98 11.17
CA SER A 216 -19.46 25.65 11.51
C SER A 216 -19.60 24.13 11.34
N PRO A 217 -20.24 23.41 12.28
CA PRO A 217 -20.40 21.96 12.19
C PRO A 217 -20.85 21.62 10.77
N LEU A 218 -20.11 20.72 10.10
CA LEU A 218 -20.48 20.15 8.79
C LEU A 218 -22.00 20.00 8.78
N PRO A 219 -22.72 20.50 7.74
CA PRO A 219 -24.17 20.38 7.70
C PRO A 219 -24.48 18.92 8.00
N LYS A 220 -25.14 18.67 9.14
CA LYS A 220 -25.58 17.33 9.52
C LYS A 220 -26.30 16.83 8.28
N SER A 221 -25.74 15.83 7.61
CA SER A 221 -26.40 15.24 6.46
C SER A 221 -27.77 14.85 6.96
N ASP A 222 -28.81 15.58 6.54
CA ASP A 222 -30.15 15.42 7.07
C ASP A 222 -30.47 13.92 7.10
N GLU A 223 -30.72 13.41 8.31
CA GLU A 223 -31.24 12.07 8.54
C GLU A 223 -32.58 11.98 7.81
N LYS A 224 -32.53 11.59 6.53
CA LYS A 224 -33.70 11.06 5.84
C LYS A 224 -33.96 9.68 6.43
N HIS A 225 -34.83 9.67 7.43
CA HIS A 225 -35.58 8.52 7.91
C HIS A 225 -36.23 7.74 6.75
#